data_AF-A0AAV9H989-F1
#
_entry.id   AF-A0AAV9H989-F1
#
_cell.length_a   1.000
_cell.length_b   1.000
_cell.length_c   1.000
_cell.angle_alpha   90.00
_cell.angle_beta   90.00
_cell.angle_gamma   90.00
#
_symmetry.space_group_name_H-M   'P 1'
#
loop_
_entity.id
_entity.type
_entity.pdbx_description
1 polymer ?
#
loop_
_entity_poly.entity_id
_entity_poly.type
_entity_poly.pdbx_seq_one_letter_code
_entity_poly.pdbx_strand_id
1 'polypeptide(L)'
;MSFSQPTHVWLLQDGEKTANSGGSKPLPLSIVAVHDVDADCLRTWSVGPETPGGMWLRDLLPQKLPQARVLIFSYGVTSPDGTFEKQAEALARQLEFLRKTSPENTPIVMMGHGVGGLIIKQVIKTSEPLAYLYDIVNSTELIIFFGTPHHGMNAKATSKLDRDDALRVFQKQAIAYWYKQKSDSFSDISSPYTIANYYAIRSGPGTSGFVRAISYLAMCPIRLKFGSNLSNRSLITTHQQSLTRTCII
;
A
#
# COMPACT_ATOMS: atom_id res chain seq x y z
N MET A 1 -22.09 -14.64 -7.40
CA MET A 1 -21.73 -15.18 -6.07
C MET A 1 -20.91 -14.12 -5.37
N SER A 2 -21.48 -13.54 -4.31
CA SER A 2 -20.85 -12.51 -3.49
C SER A 2 -19.79 -13.18 -2.61
N PHE A 3 -18.52 -12.82 -2.82
CA PHE A 3 -17.42 -13.34 -2.03
C PHE A 3 -17.32 -12.50 -0.75
N SER A 4 -17.84 -13.01 0.37
CA SER A 4 -17.39 -12.56 1.68
C SER A 4 -15.95 -13.07 1.86
N GLN A 5 -14.97 -12.33 1.33
CA GLN A 5 -13.57 -12.65 1.56
C GLN A 5 -13.29 -12.51 3.07
N PRO A 6 -12.71 -13.52 3.74
CA PRO A 6 -12.35 -13.39 5.14
C PRO A 6 -11.27 -12.31 5.30
N THR A 7 -11.39 -11.52 6.36
CA THR A 7 -10.38 -10.50 6.68
C THR A 7 -9.06 -11.16 7.06
N HIS A 8 -8.07 -11.11 6.17
CA HIS A 8 -6.82 -11.86 6.31
C HIS A 8 -5.66 -11.25 5.51
N VAL A 9 -4.45 -11.32 6.06
CA VAL A 9 -3.19 -10.97 5.38
C VAL A 9 -2.58 -12.23 4.75
N TRP A 10 -2.53 -12.24 3.43
CA TRP A 10 -1.92 -13.31 2.63
C TRP A 10 -0.45 -13.01 2.35
N LEU A 11 0.42 -14.00 2.59
CA LEU A 11 1.82 -13.96 2.20
C LEU A 11 1.96 -14.44 0.75
N LEU A 12 2.35 -13.54 -0.16
CA LEU A 12 2.62 -13.88 -1.56
C LEU A 12 4.07 -14.29 -1.80
N GLN A 13 5.00 -13.69 -1.05
CA GLN A 13 6.44 -13.94 -1.15
C GLN A 13 7.05 -13.65 0.21
N ASP A 14 7.94 -14.51 0.72
CA ASP A 14 8.65 -14.32 2.01
C ASP A 14 10.11 -13.85 1.85
N GLY A 15 10.50 -13.52 0.62
CA GLY A 15 11.87 -13.17 0.24
C GLY A 15 12.78 -14.39 0.07
N GLU A 16 13.66 -14.39 -0.93
CA GLU A 16 14.70 -15.41 -1.07
C GLU A 16 15.73 -15.28 0.06
N LYS A 17 15.78 -16.25 0.99
CA LYS A 17 16.90 -16.37 1.91
C LYS A 17 18.13 -16.73 1.09
N THR A 18 19.02 -15.78 0.79
CA THR A 18 20.29 -16.09 0.13
C THR A 18 21.10 -17.01 1.04
N ALA A 19 21.10 -18.30 0.75
CA ALA A 19 22.12 -19.21 1.21
C ALA A 19 23.42 -18.88 0.46
N ASN A 20 24.54 -18.82 1.20
CA ASN A 20 25.92 -18.65 0.71
C ASN A 20 26.34 -17.25 0.23
N SER A 21 26.82 -16.43 1.16
CA SER A 21 28.17 -15.82 1.17
C SER A 21 28.26 -14.79 2.31
N GLY A 22 29.38 -14.78 3.03
CA GLY A 22 29.56 -14.02 4.27
C GLY A 22 29.63 -12.50 4.10
N GLY A 23 28.49 -11.85 3.86
CA GLY A 23 28.37 -10.40 3.83
C GLY A 23 26.91 -9.93 3.87
N SER A 24 26.56 -9.20 4.93
CA SER A 24 25.30 -8.45 5.15
C SER A 24 24.02 -9.05 4.55
N LYS A 25 23.31 -9.85 5.36
CA LYS A 25 21.95 -10.32 5.09
C LYS A 25 21.09 -9.14 4.56
N PRO A 26 20.50 -9.21 3.36
CA PRO A 26 19.63 -8.16 2.86
C PRO A 26 18.50 -7.91 3.85
N LEU A 27 18.21 -6.64 4.13
CA LEU A 27 17.09 -6.27 5.00
C LEU A 27 15.79 -6.67 4.28
N PRO A 28 14.96 -7.58 4.83
CA PRO A 28 13.78 -8.07 4.14
C PRO A 28 12.69 -7.01 4.17
N LEU A 29 12.70 -6.08 3.22
CA LEU A 29 11.64 -5.09 3.03
C LEU A 29 10.26 -5.78 3.01
N SER A 30 9.31 -5.30 3.81
CA SER A 30 7.92 -5.78 3.77
C SER A 30 7.05 -4.83 2.95
N ILE A 31 6.36 -5.37 1.96
CA ILE A 31 5.42 -4.64 1.11
C ILE A 31 4.02 -5.10 1.50
N VAL A 32 3.17 -4.17 1.94
CA VAL A 32 1.80 -4.44 2.37
C VAL A 32 0.84 -3.78 1.38
N ALA A 33 0.12 -4.59 0.61
CA ALA A 33 -0.82 -4.13 -0.39
C ALA A 33 -2.27 -4.29 0.06
N VAL A 34 -3.06 -3.22 -0.04
CA VAL A 34 -4.45 -3.15 0.43
C VAL A 34 -5.37 -2.73 -0.72
N HIS A 35 -6.32 -3.60 -1.06
CA HIS A 35 -7.16 -3.46 -2.25
C HIS A 35 -8.33 -2.46 -2.09
N ASP A 36 -8.99 -2.14 -3.20
CA ASP A 36 -10.22 -1.32 -3.17
C ASP A 36 -11.45 -2.18 -2.85
N VAL A 37 -12.48 -1.54 -2.32
CA VAL A 37 -13.68 -2.19 -1.76
C VAL A 37 -14.44 -3.01 -2.81
N ASP A 38 -14.47 -2.59 -4.06
CA ASP A 38 -15.25 -3.21 -5.15
C ASP A 38 -14.44 -4.24 -5.97
N ALA A 39 -13.20 -4.49 -5.57
CA ALA A 39 -12.27 -5.31 -6.31
C ALA A 39 -11.85 -6.52 -5.48
N ASP A 40 -11.86 -7.69 -6.13
CA ASP A 40 -11.22 -8.88 -5.60
C ASP A 40 -9.74 -8.56 -5.28
N CYS A 41 -9.27 -9.06 -4.14
CA CYS A 41 -7.95 -8.74 -3.60
C CYS A 41 -6.81 -9.12 -4.56
N LEU A 42 -7.02 -10.13 -5.42
CA LEU A 42 -6.10 -10.53 -6.48
C LEU A 42 -6.33 -9.70 -7.74
N ARG A 43 -7.59 -9.50 -8.13
CA ARG A 43 -7.95 -8.75 -9.35
C ARG A 43 -7.46 -7.31 -9.33
N THR A 44 -7.46 -6.67 -8.16
CA THR A 44 -6.97 -5.29 -7.98
C THR A 44 -5.56 -5.12 -8.55
N TRP A 45 -4.69 -6.10 -8.31
CA TRP A 45 -3.29 -6.04 -8.70
C TRP A 45 -2.99 -6.86 -9.96
N SER A 46 -4.00 -7.15 -10.77
CA SER A 46 -3.84 -7.82 -12.05
C SER A 46 -3.22 -6.89 -13.09
N VAL A 47 -2.34 -7.41 -13.95
CA VAL A 47 -1.55 -6.68 -14.97
C VAL A 47 -2.46 -5.92 -15.97
N GLY A 48 -3.72 -6.36 -16.10
CA GLY A 48 -4.76 -5.77 -16.90
C GLY A 48 -5.58 -6.86 -17.61
N PRO A 49 -6.66 -6.48 -18.33
CA PRO A 49 -7.46 -7.44 -19.10
C PRO A 49 -6.64 -8.13 -20.21
N GLU A 50 -5.53 -7.53 -20.64
CA GLU A 50 -4.65 -8.04 -21.70
C GLU A 50 -3.73 -9.18 -21.22
N THR A 51 -3.65 -9.44 -19.91
CA THR A 51 -2.90 -10.57 -19.36
C THR A 51 -3.78 -11.34 -18.37
N PRO A 52 -4.69 -12.19 -18.87
CA PRO A 52 -5.58 -12.98 -18.02
C PRO A 52 -4.79 -13.81 -17.01
N GLY A 53 -5.04 -13.61 -15.71
CA GLY A 53 -4.37 -14.35 -14.62
C GLY A 53 -3.02 -13.80 -14.17
N GLY A 54 -2.46 -12.79 -14.85
CA GLY A 54 -1.23 -12.13 -14.44
C GLY A 54 -1.47 -11.12 -13.33
N MET A 55 -0.77 -11.27 -12.20
CA MET A 55 -0.83 -10.38 -11.03
C MET A 55 0.56 -9.78 -10.78
N TRP A 56 0.72 -8.47 -10.97
CA TRP A 56 2.06 -7.88 -10.95
C TRP A 56 2.74 -7.97 -9.58
N LEU A 57 1.98 -7.96 -8.47
CA LEU A 57 2.54 -8.18 -7.13
C LEU A 57 3.14 -9.56 -6.92
N ARG A 58 2.57 -10.58 -7.56
CA ARG A 58 3.01 -11.99 -7.45
C ARG A 58 3.99 -12.36 -8.57
N ASP A 59 3.83 -11.80 -9.76
CA ASP A 59 4.50 -12.29 -10.95
C ASP A 59 5.66 -11.38 -11.37
N LEU A 60 5.56 -10.06 -11.19
CA LEU A 60 6.54 -9.09 -11.71
C LEU A 60 7.39 -8.45 -10.60
N LEU A 61 6.76 -8.10 -9.48
CA LEU A 61 7.42 -7.50 -8.33
C LEU A 61 8.52 -8.40 -7.74
N PRO A 62 8.31 -9.73 -7.58
CA PRO A 62 9.37 -10.61 -7.07
C PRO A 62 10.59 -10.67 -7.97
N GLN A 63 10.42 -10.52 -9.29
CA GLN A 63 11.54 -10.50 -10.24
C GLN A 63 12.43 -9.26 -10.07
N LYS A 64 11.87 -8.16 -9.58
CA LYS A 64 12.59 -6.91 -9.33
C LYS A 64 13.09 -6.79 -7.89
N LEU A 65 12.35 -7.36 -6.94
CA LEU A 65 12.64 -7.33 -5.51
C LEU A 65 12.53 -8.75 -4.93
N PRO A 66 13.45 -9.67 -5.28
CA PRO A 66 13.38 -11.07 -4.84
C PRO A 66 13.51 -11.25 -3.33
N GLN A 67 14.10 -10.26 -2.65
CA GLN A 67 14.30 -10.23 -1.20
C GLN A 67 13.10 -9.64 -0.43
N ALA A 68 12.13 -9.03 -1.12
CA ALA A 68 10.99 -8.40 -0.46
C ALA A 68 9.99 -9.46 0.01
N ARG A 69 9.45 -9.25 1.21
CA ARG A 69 8.24 -9.91 1.65
C ARG A 69 7.04 -9.17 1.05
N VAL A 70 6.15 -9.86 0.36
CA VAL A 70 4.95 -9.27 -0.23
C VAL A 70 3.72 -9.82 0.47
N LEU A 71 2.94 -8.92 1.08
CA LEU A 71 1.74 -9.19 1.85
C LEU A 71 0.53 -8.53 1.17
N ILE A 72 -0.60 -9.23 1.13
CA ILE A 72 -1.88 -8.68 0.67
C ILE A 72 -2.89 -8.76 1.79
N PHE A 73 -3.44 -7.61 2.17
CA PHE A 73 -4.57 -7.57 3.07
C PHE A 73 -5.87 -7.66 2.28
N SER A 74 -6.62 -8.75 2.49
CA SER A 74 -7.99 -8.89 2.03
C SER A 74 -8.96 -8.57 3.16
N TYR A 75 -9.99 -7.79 2.87
CA TYR A 75 -11.04 -7.45 3.83
C TYR A 75 -12.43 -7.66 3.25
N GLY A 76 -13.35 -8.10 4.11
CA GLY A 76 -14.77 -8.24 3.80
C GLY A 76 -15.59 -7.12 4.44
N VAL A 77 -16.63 -6.65 3.74
CA VAL A 77 -17.51 -5.57 4.24
C VAL A 77 -18.87 -6.06 4.73
N THR A 78 -19.21 -7.33 4.47
CA THR A 78 -20.55 -7.88 4.67
C THR A 78 -20.76 -8.49 6.06
N SER A 79 -19.72 -8.50 6.91
CA SER A 79 -19.81 -9.01 8.28
C SER A 79 -20.20 -7.88 9.27
N PRO A 80 -20.71 -8.20 10.47
CA PRO A 80 -20.89 -7.22 11.56
C PRO A 80 -19.59 -6.51 11.99
N ASP A 81 -18.45 -7.13 11.68
CA ASP A 81 -17.11 -6.56 11.87
C ASP A 81 -16.57 -5.87 10.60
N GLY A 82 -17.39 -5.77 9.56
CA GLY A 82 -17.07 -5.19 8.26
C GLY A 82 -17.02 -3.66 8.26
N THR A 83 -16.96 -2.98 9.41
CA THR A 83 -16.84 -1.52 9.42
C THR A 83 -15.44 -1.07 9.03
N PHE A 84 -15.32 0.12 8.47
CA PHE A 84 -14.05 0.68 8.03
C PHE A 84 -12.98 0.68 9.13
N GLU A 85 -13.35 1.11 10.33
CA GLU A 85 -12.47 1.19 11.50
C GLU A 85 -12.01 -0.20 11.93
N LYS A 86 -12.91 -1.18 11.98
CA LYS A 86 -12.58 -2.57 12.34
C LYS A 86 -11.65 -3.23 11.31
N GLN A 87 -11.79 -2.91 10.03
CA GLN A 87 -10.85 -3.42 9.01
C GLN A 87 -9.45 -2.82 9.17
N ALA A 88 -9.35 -1.55 9.55
CA ALA A 88 -8.06 -0.94 9.91
C ALA A 88 -7.46 -1.57 11.18
N GLU A 89 -8.25 -1.79 12.22
CA GLU A 89 -7.80 -2.49 13.44
C GLU A 89 -7.33 -3.92 13.13
N ALA A 90 -8.06 -4.64 12.27
CA ALA A 90 -7.70 -5.99 11.86
C ALA A 90 -6.36 -6.01 11.11
N LEU A 91 -6.13 -5.07 10.19
CA LEU A 91 -4.85 -4.93 9.51
C LEU A 91 -3.72 -4.63 10.51
N ALA A 92 -3.90 -3.67 11.41
CA ALA A 92 -2.90 -3.31 12.40
C ALA A 92 -2.51 -4.50 13.31
N ARG A 93 -3.50 -5.26 13.79
CA ARG A 93 -3.28 -6.46 14.61
C ARG A 93 -2.54 -7.56 13.85
N GLN A 94 -2.90 -7.81 12.59
CA GLN A 94 -2.21 -8.83 11.80
C GLN A 94 -0.77 -8.42 11.47
N LEU A 95 -0.51 -7.14 11.23
CA LEU A 95 0.84 -6.62 11.08
C LEU A 95 1.65 -6.74 12.37
N GLU A 96 1.08 -6.39 13.52
CA GLU A 96 1.73 -6.58 14.84
C GLU A 96 2.16 -8.04 15.03
N PHE A 97 1.28 -8.98 14.72
CA PHE A 97 1.57 -10.40 14.84
C PHE A 97 2.71 -10.84 13.90
N LEU A 98 2.66 -10.43 12.63
CA LEU A 98 3.71 -10.74 11.65
C LEU A 98 5.06 -10.15 12.06
N ARG A 99 5.06 -8.97 12.69
CA ARG A 99 6.27 -8.29 13.13
C ARG A 99 6.99 -9.01 14.27
N LYS A 100 6.28 -9.76 15.13
CA LYS A 100 6.91 -10.62 16.16
C LYS A 100 7.89 -11.64 15.58
N THR A 101 7.69 -12.05 14.33
CA THR A 101 8.56 -13.00 13.61
C THR A 101 9.49 -12.34 12.60
N SER A 102 9.41 -11.01 12.45
CA SER A 102 10.22 -10.25 11.51
C SER A 102 11.48 -9.73 12.20
N PRO A 103 12.59 -9.53 11.47
CA PRO A 103 13.74 -8.82 12.02
C PRO A 103 13.33 -7.43 12.53
N GLU A 104 13.96 -6.99 13.61
CA GLU A 104 13.75 -5.65 14.16
C GLU A 104 14.05 -4.58 13.10
N ASN A 105 13.29 -3.48 13.10
CA ASN A 105 13.42 -2.38 12.14
C ASN A 105 13.26 -2.78 10.67
N THR A 106 12.57 -3.90 10.39
CA THR A 106 12.21 -4.29 9.02
C THR A 106 11.35 -3.18 8.38
N PRO A 107 11.83 -2.51 7.31
CA PRO A 107 11.10 -1.44 6.65
C PRO A 107 9.78 -1.92 6.06
N ILE A 108 8.76 -1.08 6.11
CA ILE A 108 7.45 -1.31 5.51
C ILE A 108 7.20 -0.30 4.38
N VAL A 109 6.78 -0.83 3.23
CA VAL A 109 6.12 -0.06 2.16
C VAL A 109 4.64 -0.41 2.16
N MET A 110 3.78 0.58 2.37
CA MET A 110 2.34 0.42 2.30
C MET A 110 1.84 0.82 0.90
N MET A 111 1.00 0.01 0.28
CA MET A 111 0.39 0.32 -1.02
C MET A 111 -1.12 0.19 -0.94
N GLY A 112 -1.84 1.28 -1.17
CA GLY A 112 -3.29 1.30 -1.08
C GLY A 112 -3.93 1.69 -2.40
N HIS A 113 -4.94 0.92 -2.85
CA HIS A 113 -5.80 1.29 -3.96
C HIS A 113 -7.20 1.67 -3.48
N GLY A 114 -7.74 2.79 -3.97
CA GLY A 114 -9.08 3.28 -3.63
C GLY A 114 -9.31 3.37 -2.12
N VAL A 115 -10.35 2.70 -1.60
CA VAL A 115 -10.64 2.66 -0.15
C VAL A 115 -9.51 2.00 0.65
N GLY A 116 -8.75 1.09 0.05
CA GLY A 116 -7.60 0.48 0.72
C GLY A 116 -6.53 1.50 1.14
N GLY A 117 -6.39 2.58 0.38
CA GLY A 117 -5.57 3.72 0.80
C GLY A 117 -6.08 4.40 2.07
N LEU A 118 -7.40 4.56 2.21
CA LEU A 118 -8.01 5.10 3.43
C LEU A 118 -7.81 4.16 4.63
N ILE A 119 -7.87 2.85 4.42
CA ILE A 119 -7.60 1.85 5.49
C ILE A 119 -6.17 2.02 6.01
N ILE A 120 -5.18 2.14 5.11
CA ILE A 120 -3.79 2.41 5.49
C ILE A 120 -3.70 3.70 6.32
N LYS A 121 -4.40 4.76 5.90
CA LYS A 121 -4.38 6.01 6.67
C LYS A 121 -4.88 5.79 8.10
N GLN A 122 -5.96 5.02 8.24
CA GLN A 122 -6.56 4.74 9.54
C GLN A 122 -5.64 3.90 10.41
N VAL A 123 -4.95 2.90 9.84
CA VAL A 123 -3.94 2.11 10.55
C VAL A 123 -2.86 3.01 11.14
N ILE A 124 -2.27 3.92 10.36
CA ILE A 124 -1.20 4.80 10.86
C ILE A 124 -1.73 5.68 11.99
N LYS A 125 -2.89 6.33 11.78
CA LYS A 125 -3.51 7.22 12.77
C LYS A 125 -3.82 6.52 14.09
N THR A 126 -4.38 5.31 14.05
CA THR A 126 -4.75 4.59 15.27
C THR A 126 -3.55 3.93 15.95
N SER A 127 -2.51 3.59 15.19
CA SER A 127 -1.29 2.94 15.72
C SER A 127 -0.33 3.93 16.37
N GLU A 128 -0.31 5.20 15.93
CA GLU A 128 0.60 6.24 16.43
C GLU A 128 0.58 6.43 17.96
N PRO A 129 -0.59 6.55 18.63
CA PRO A 129 -0.62 6.71 20.09
C PRO A 129 -0.41 5.40 20.87
N LEU A 130 -0.32 4.24 20.21
CA LEU A 130 -0.32 2.94 20.86
C LEU A 130 1.08 2.31 20.84
N ALA A 131 1.74 2.25 22.00
CA ALA A 131 3.12 1.76 22.11
C ALA A 131 3.36 0.38 21.47
N TYR A 132 2.39 -0.52 21.54
CA TYR A 132 2.50 -1.88 20.97
C TYR A 132 2.29 -1.93 19.44
N LEU A 133 1.76 -0.87 18.83
CA LEU A 133 1.61 -0.73 17.37
C LEU A 133 2.56 0.32 16.78
N TYR A 134 3.25 1.08 17.62
CA TYR A 134 4.14 2.16 17.21
C TYR A 134 5.25 1.69 16.24
N ASP A 135 5.66 0.44 16.35
CA ASP A 135 6.64 -0.16 15.44
C ASP A 135 6.15 -0.23 13.98
N ILE A 136 4.84 -0.35 13.74
CA ILE A 136 4.24 -0.28 12.39
C ILE A 136 4.44 1.13 11.81
N VAL A 137 4.19 2.15 12.63
CA VAL A 137 4.34 3.58 12.29
C VAL A 137 5.82 3.87 12.03
N ASN A 138 6.69 3.57 12.99
CA ASN A 138 8.12 3.87 12.91
C ASN A 138 8.85 3.10 11.79
N SER A 139 8.39 1.90 11.43
CA SER A 139 8.99 1.11 10.36
C SER A 139 8.40 1.41 8.98
N THR A 140 7.31 2.18 8.88
CA THR A 140 6.75 2.57 7.58
C THR A 140 7.63 3.66 6.97
N GLU A 141 8.22 3.40 5.80
CA GLU A 141 9.15 4.31 5.12
C GLU A 141 8.49 4.99 3.92
N LEU A 142 7.61 4.25 3.22
CA LEU A 142 6.97 4.68 1.99
C LEU A 142 5.50 4.26 1.98
N ILE A 143 4.65 5.18 1.55
CA ILE A 143 3.23 4.91 1.29
C ILE A 143 2.91 5.30 -0.16
N ILE A 144 2.37 4.35 -0.93
CA ILE A 144 1.97 4.54 -2.32
C ILE A 144 0.46 4.43 -2.42
N PHE A 145 -0.18 5.51 -2.86
CA PHE A 145 -1.61 5.58 -3.08
C PHE A 145 -1.95 5.50 -4.56
N PHE A 146 -2.96 4.70 -4.85
CA PHE A 146 -3.47 4.44 -6.18
C PHE A 146 -4.96 4.80 -6.20
N GLY A 147 -5.34 5.91 -6.85
CA GLY A 147 -6.74 6.32 -6.98
C GLY A 147 -7.49 6.54 -5.65
N THR A 148 -6.77 6.74 -4.54
CA THR A 148 -7.35 6.88 -3.20
C THR A 148 -8.17 8.18 -3.09
N PRO A 149 -9.44 8.13 -2.67
CA PRO A 149 -10.29 9.32 -2.57
C PRO A 149 -10.01 10.11 -1.29
N HIS A 150 -8.83 10.74 -1.21
CA HIS A 150 -8.35 11.45 -0.03
C HIS A 150 -9.30 12.57 0.44
N HIS A 151 -9.87 13.32 -0.51
CA HIS A 151 -10.79 14.44 -0.26
C HIS A 151 -12.26 14.04 -0.48
N GLY A 152 -12.52 12.74 -0.49
CA GLY A 152 -13.80 12.17 -0.88
C GLY A 152 -13.98 12.02 -2.39
N MET A 153 -15.22 11.69 -2.80
CA MET A 153 -15.58 11.41 -4.18
C MET A 153 -16.45 12.53 -4.74
N ASN A 154 -16.16 12.96 -5.98
CA ASN A 154 -17.12 13.76 -6.75
C ASN A 154 -18.44 12.97 -6.91
N ALA A 155 -19.58 13.63 -6.75
CA ALA A 155 -20.92 13.00 -6.81
C ALA A 155 -21.19 12.24 -8.12
N LYS A 156 -20.46 12.53 -9.21
CA LYS A 156 -20.52 11.78 -10.48
C LYS A 156 -19.81 10.41 -10.44
N ALA A 157 -18.89 10.17 -9.50
CA ALA A 157 -18.21 8.89 -9.34
C ALA A 157 -19.07 7.87 -8.57
N THR A 158 -20.05 8.34 -7.79
CA THR A 158 -20.93 7.50 -6.95
C THR A 158 -22.16 6.98 -7.69
N SER A 159 -22.38 7.39 -8.94
CA SER A 159 -23.52 6.97 -9.78
C SER A 159 -23.32 5.62 -10.49
N LYS A 160 -22.11 5.06 -10.46
CA LYS A 160 -21.80 3.73 -11.03
C LYS A 160 -21.90 2.57 -10.03
N LEU A 161 -22.21 2.88 -8.77
CA LEU A 161 -22.32 1.90 -7.68
C LEU A 161 -23.76 1.37 -7.62
N ASP A 162 -24.12 0.56 -8.63
CA ASP A 162 -25.43 -0.11 -8.73
C ASP A 162 -25.33 -1.60 -8.36
N ARG A 163 -24.41 -1.95 -7.46
CA ARG A 163 -24.26 -3.30 -6.89
C ARG A 163 -23.94 -3.25 -5.39
N ASP A 164 -24.59 -4.14 -4.65
CA ASP A 164 -24.52 -4.47 -3.22
C ASP A 164 -24.51 -3.29 -2.24
N ASP A 165 -25.62 -3.13 -1.50
CA ASP A 165 -25.80 -2.07 -0.50
C ASP A 165 -24.64 -1.96 0.51
N ALA A 166 -24.06 -3.10 0.91
CA ALA A 166 -22.97 -3.14 1.89
C ALA A 166 -21.65 -2.52 1.40
N LEU A 167 -21.24 -2.78 0.14
CA LEU A 167 -20.01 -2.22 -0.43
C LEU A 167 -20.10 -0.69 -0.53
N ARG A 168 -21.26 -0.21 -0.99
CA ARG A 168 -21.52 1.23 -1.11
C ARG A 168 -21.60 1.90 0.25
N VAL A 169 -22.21 1.26 1.25
CA VAL A 169 -22.23 1.75 2.63
C VAL A 169 -20.82 1.84 3.18
N PHE A 170 -19.99 0.81 3.03
CA PHE A 170 -18.60 0.81 3.49
C PHE A 170 -17.79 1.94 2.85
N GLN A 171 -17.87 2.06 1.52
CA GLN A 171 -17.16 3.11 0.79
C GLN A 171 -17.57 4.51 1.27
N LYS A 172 -18.88 4.74 1.40
CA LYS A 172 -19.43 6.01 1.91
C LYS A 172 -18.99 6.28 3.33
N GLN A 173 -18.97 5.28 4.21
CA GLN A 173 -18.51 5.40 5.58
C GLN A 173 -17.02 5.79 5.64
N ALA A 174 -16.16 5.07 4.92
CA ALA A 174 -14.72 5.36 4.88
C ALA A 174 -14.43 6.78 4.36
N ILE A 175 -15.09 7.18 3.28
CA ILE A 175 -14.95 8.53 2.71
C ILE A 175 -15.49 9.59 3.66
N ALA A 176 -16.70 9.39 4.20
CA ALA A 176 -17.31 10.35 5.11
C ALA A 176 -16.49 10.52 6.39
N TYR A 177 -15.90 9.43 6.89
CA TYR A 177 -14.98 9.47 8.04
C TYR A 177 -13.82 10.44 7.78
N TRP A 178 -13.10 10.25 6.68
CA TRP A 178 -11.95 11.09 6.34
C TRP A 178 -12.34 12.52 5.93
N TYR A 179 -13.46 12.68 5.23
CA TYR A 179 -14.00 13.99 4.87
C TYR A 179 -14.42 14.82 6.10
N LYS A 180 -15.10 14.20 7.08
CA LYS A 180 -15.54 14.86 8.32
C LYS A 180 -14.37 15.35 9.17
N GLN A 181 -13.24 14.67 9.11
CA GLN A 181 -12.04 15.05 9.84
C GLN A 181 -11.45 16.38 9.33
N LYS A 182 -11.96 16.93 8.20
CA LYS A 182 -11.40 18.12 7.52
C LYS A 182 -9.88 18.04 7.35
N SER A 183 -9.37 16.82 7.29
CA SER A 183 -7.94 16.54 7.15
C SER A 183 -7.68 16.56 5.65
N ASP A 184 -7.36 17.75 5.15
CA ASP A 184 -7.19 18.05 3.72
C ASP A 184 -5.93 17.42 3.13
N SER A 185 -5.14 16.73 3.92
CA SER A 185 -4.04 15.94 3.38
C SER A 185 -3.63 14.92 4.44
N PHE A 186 -3.10 13.79 3.97
CA PHE A 186 -2.28 12.96 4.85
C PHE A 186 -1.07 13.74 5.39
N SER A 187 -0.90 15.04 5.08
CA SER A 187 0.04 16.00 5.65
C SER A 187 0.10 15.97 7.17
N ASP A 188 -1.05 15.81 7.82
CA ASP A 188 -1.12 15.79 9.29
C ASP A 188 -0.42 14.55 9.86
N ILE A 189 -0.25 13.52 9.03
CA ILE A 189 0.37 12.23 9.32
C ILE A 189 1.62 12.04 8.43
N SER A 190 2.00 13.00 7.58
CA SER A 190 2.97 12.79 6.49
C SER A 190 4.42 12.89 6.92
N SER A 191 4.67 13.49 8.08
CA SER A 191 5.99 13.51 8.68
C SER A 191 6.06 12.32 9.62
N PRO A 192 6.82 11.24 9.34
CA PRO A 192 8.08 11.20 8.57
C PRO A 192 8.05 10.42 7.24
N TYR A 193 6.89 10.13 6.65
CA TYR A 193 6.77 9.22 5.49
C TYR A 193 7.09 9.84 4.14
N THR A 194 7.72 9.05 3.25
CA THR A 194 7.67 9.35 1.81
C THR A 194 6.28 8.95 1.28
N ILE A 195 5.59 9.85 0.58
CA ILE A 195 4.25 9.59 0.04
C ILE A 195 4.25 9.77 -1.47
N ALA A 196 3.70 8.79 -2.18
CA ALA A 196 3.50 8.83 -3.62
C ALA A 196 2.01 8.68 -3.95
N ASN A 197 1.44 9.62 -4.71
CA ASN A 197 0.05 9.58 -5.15
C ASN A 197 -0.04 9.36 -6.67
N TYR A 198 -0.84 8.38 -7.09
CA TYR A 198 -1.15 8.13 -8.49
C TYR A 198 -2.66 8.15 -8.72
N TYR A 199 -3.17 9.23 -9.31
CA TYR A 199 -4.61 9.48 -9.48
C TYR A 199 -5.22 8.90 -10.77
N ALA A 200 -4.41 8.53 -11.76
CA ALA A 200 -4.90 8.11 -13.07
C ALA A 200 -5.21 6.60 -13.12
N ILE A 201 -6.31 6.18 -12.50
CA ILE A 201 -6.69 4.76 -12.42
C ILE A 201 -8.18 4.58 -12.63
N ARG A 202 -8.58 3.82 -13.67
CA ARG A 202 -9.98 3.46 -13.93
C ARG A 202 -10.34 2.01 -13.56
N SER A 203 -9.36 1.13 -13.34
CA SER A 203 -9.61 -0.33 -13.22
C SER A 203 -8.64 -1.08 -12.29
N GLY A 204 -7.98 -0.38 -11.36
CA GLY A 204 -6.89 -0.94 -10.53
C GLY A 204 -5.50 -0.55 -11.04
N PRO A 205 -4.45 -0.67 -10.20
CA PRO A 205 -3.11 -0.18 -10.55
C PRO A 205 -2.52 -0.83 -11.80
N GLY A 206 -2.75 -2.13 -12.02
CA GLY A 206 -2.26 -2.85 -13.19
C GLY A 206 -0.81 -2.61 -13.60
N THR A 207 -0.51 -2.70 -14.89
CA THR A 207 0.86 -2.53 -15.42
C THR A 207 1.41 -1.12 -15.16
N SER A 208 0.60 -0.08 -15.32
CA SER A 208 1.05 1.31 -15.07
C SER A 208 1.40 1.52 -13.59
N GLY A 209 0.61 0.95 -12.69
CA GLY A 209 0.84 0.93 -11.25
C GLY A 209 2.11 0.19 -10.89
N PHE A 210 2.39 -0.96 -11.51
CA PHE A 210 3.68 -1.67 -11.36
C PHE A 210 4.87 -0.78 -11.72
N VAL A 211 4.87 -0.19 -12.92
CA VAL A 211 5.98 0.67 -13.40
C VAL A 211 6.19 1.85 -12.45
N ARG A 212 5.10 2.48 -11.99
CA ARG A 212 5.17 3.59 -11.03
C ARG A 212 5.66 3.14 -9.66
N ALA A 213 5.16 2.01 -9.14
CA ALA A 213 5.59 1.46 -7.86
C ALA A 213 7.10 1.19 -7.83
N ILE A 214 7.61 0.51 -8.86
CA ILE A 214 9.06 0.26 -9.00
C ILE A 214 9.84 1.57 -9.10
N SER A 215 9.33 2.55 -9.84
CA SER A 215 9.97 3.86 -9.94
C SER A 215 10.05 4.55 -8.58
N TYR A 216 8.95 4.56 -7.80
CA TYR A 216 8.94 5.13 -6.45
C TYR A 216 9.87 4.37 -5.49
N LEU A 217 9.88 3.04 -5.55
CA LEU A 217 10.77 2.20 -4.75
C LEU A 217 12.25 2.46 -5.08
N ALA A 218 12.58 2.74 -6.34
CA ALA A 218 13.95 3.08 -6.76
C ALA A 218 14.36 4.51 -6.38
N MET A 219 13.41 5.45 -6.37
CA MET A 219 13.66 6.86 -6.00
C MET A 219 13.64 7.10 -4.50
N CYS A 220 12.89 6.29 -3.75
CA CYS A 220 12.84 6.38 -2.31
C CYS A 220 14.21 5.93 -1.76
N PRO A 221 14.95 6.79 -1.06
CA PRO A 221 16.08 6.36 -0.25
C PRO A 221 15.48 5.68 0.98
N ILE A 222 14.74 4.57 0.77
CA ILE A 222 14.50 3.61 1.84
C ILE A 222 15.87 3.42 2.46
N ARG A 223 16.00 3.46 3.80
CA ARG A 223 17.26 3.20 4.50
C ARG A 223 17.80 1.77 4.27
N LEU A 224 17.56 1.20 3.10
CA LEU A 224 18.45 0.30 2.40
C LEU A 224 19.82 0.98 2.31
N LYS A 225 20.68 0.71 3.30
CA LYS A 225 22.12 0.67 3.05
C LYS A 225 22.35 -0.44 2.01
N PHE A 226 22.04 -0.15 0.74
CA PHE A 226 22.53 -0.93 -0.37
C PHE A 226 24.04 -0.93 -0.20
N GLY A 227 24.62 -2.11 -0.02
CA GLY A 227 26.06 -2.29 -0.07
C GLY A 227 26.59 -1.51 -1.26
N SER A 228 27.52 -0.60 -0.97
CA SER A 228 28.17 0.31 -1.90
C SER A 228 28.53 -0.36 -3.23
N ASN A 229 27.69 -0.20 -4.26
CA ASN A 229 28.08 -0.51 -5.65
C ASN A 229 27.15 0.09 -6.72
N LEU A 230 26.61 1.29 -6.47
CA LEU A 230 26.07 2.13 -7.54
C LEU A 230 26.85 3.45 -7.57
N SER A 231 28.09 3.36 -8.02
CA SER A 231 28.91 4.51 -8.40
C SER A 231 28.37 5.11 -9.70
N ASN A 232 27.37 5.98 -9.59
CA ASN A 232 27.14 7.07 -10.54
C ASN A 232 26.26 8.15 -9.91
N ARG A 233 26.85 8.84 -8.92
CA ARG A 233 26.24 9.99 -8.20
C ARG A 233 26.06 11.25 -9.06
N SER A 234 26.56 11.28 -10.30
CA SER A 234 26.52 12.49 -11.14
C SER A 234 25.30 12.60 -12.05
N LEU A 235 24.59 11.50 -12.34
CA LEU A 235 23.44 11.51 -13.26
C LEU A 235 22.09 11.71 -12.56
N ILE A 236 22.00 11.43 -11.25
CA ILE A 236 20.74 11.46 -10.49
C ILE A 236 20.37 12.89 -10.06
N THR A 237 21.37 13.71 -9.73
CA THR A 237 21.16 15.06 -9.18
C THR A 237 20.52 16.03 -10.18
N THR A 238 20.82 15.88 -11.47
CA THR A 238 20.33 16.81 -12.51
C THR A 238 18.86 16.55 -12.85
N HIS A 239 18.39 15.30 -12.76
CA HIS A 239 16.97 14.97 -12.97
C HIS A 239 16.08 15.32 -11.75
N GLN A 240 16.68 15.40 -10.56
CA GLN A 240 16.03 15.68 -9.28
C GLN A 240 15.52 17.13 -9.16
N GLN A 241 16.10 18.09 -9.89
CA GLN A 241 15.66 19.50 -9.91
C GLN A 241 14.56 19.78 -10.94
N SER A 242 14.42 18.94 -11.97
CA SER A 242 13.45 19.16 -13.06
C SER A 242 12.03 18.68 -12.69
N LEU A 243 11.91 17.57 -11.96
CA LEU A 243 10.61 16.94 -11.69
C LEU A 243 9.85 17.52 -10.49
N THR A 244 10.53 18.16 -9.53
CA THR A 244 9.90 18.86 -8.40
C THR A 244 9.00 20.01 -8.84
N ARG A 245 9.18 20.52 -10.07
CA ARG A 245 8.37 21.60 -10.63
C ARG A 245 7.10 21.13 -11.35
N THR A 246 6.89 19.84 -11.58
CA THR A 246 5.75 19.34 -12.38
C THR A 246 4.65 18.65 -11.55
N CYS A 247 4.81 18.52 -10.24
CA CYS A 247 3.85 17.86 -9.34
C CYS A 247 3.22 18.81 -8.30
N ILE A 248 2.80 20.01 -8.74
CA ILE A 248 1.80 20.82 -8.01
C ILE A 248 0.93 21.51 -9.07
N ILE A 249 -0.11 20.82 -9.55
CA ILE A 249 -1.46 21.35 -9.87
C ILE A 249 -2.44 20.17 -9.78
#